data_AF-A0A522AH68-F1
#
_entry.id   AF-A0A522AH68-F1
#
_cell.length_a   1.000
_cell.length_b   1.000
_cell.length_c   1.000
_cell.angle_alpha   90.00
_cell.angle_beta   90.00
_cell.angle_gamma   90.00
#
_symmetry.space_group_name_H-M   'P 1'
#
loop_
_entity.id
_entity.type
_entity.pdbx_description
1 polymer ?
#
loop_
_entity_poly.entity_id
_entity_poly.type
_entity_poly.pdbx_seq_one_letter_code
_entity_poly.pdbx_strand_id
1 'polypeptide(L)'
;MTESEACKMALLVQAEFDGELDATQAIEVERHRAQCARCQQSYAEMAMVRDKLRTASVQYAAPAALRDAVKRRTAPSDVRVDYWAWVRWPALNFGLGAALAATVMFFVVSPRDDGLVAQVLASHVRALQPGHLEDVVSTDQHTVKPWFDGRID
;
A
#
# COMPACT_ATOMS: atom_id res chain seq x y z
N MET A 1 -29.01 33.63 42.78
CA MET A 1 -29.66 32.44 42.20
C MET A 1 -29.65 32.65 40.70
N THR A 2 -28.52 32.28 40.09
CA THR A 2 -28.03 32.78 38.81
C THR A 2 -28.52 31.92 37.66
N GLU A 3 -29.16 32.53 36.67
CA GLU A 3 -29.04 32.23 35.24
C GLU A 3 -28.87 30.74 34.83
N SER A 4 -29.64 29.80 35.39
CA SER A 4 -29.93 28.52 34.71
C SER A 4 -31.00 28.70 33.61
N GLU A 5 -31.05 29.92 33.05
CA GLU A 5 -31.90 30.35 31.94
C GLU A 5 -31.72 29.39 30.76
N ALA A 6 -32.77 28.64 30.48
CA ALA A 6 -33.01 27.84 29.28
C ALA A 6 -31.77 27.11 28.68
N CYS A 7 -31.58 25.82 28.98
CA CYS A 7 -30.77 24.91 28.14
C CYS A 7 -31.30 25.03 26.71
N LYS A 8 -30.67 25.84 25.84
CA LYS A 8 -31.11 26.09 24.45
C LYS A 8 -31.19 24.78 23.65
N MET A 9 -30.37 23.81 24.04
CA MET A 9 -30.29 22.48 23.43
C MET A 9 -31.31 21.48 24.00
N ALA A 10 -32.14 21.86 24.98
CA ALA A 10 -33.09 20.93 25.61
C ALA A 10 -34.08 20.32 24.63
N LEU A 11 -34.52 21.08 23.63
CA LEU A 11 -35.43 20.59 22.59
C LEU A 11 -34.73 19.66 21.59
N LEU A 12 -33.40 19.78 21.42
CA LEU A 12 -32.64 18.95 20.49
C LEU A 12 -32.25 17.58 21.09
N VAL A 13 -32.33 17.41 22.41
CA VAL A 13 -32.00 16.13 23.07
C VAL A 13 -32.91 15.00 22.59
N GLN A 14 -34.19 15.27 22.31
CA GLN A 14 -35.09 14.24 21.78
C GLN A 14 -34.74 13.87 20.33
N ALA A 15 -34.42 14.85 19.49
CA ALA A 15 -33.95 14.59 18.13
C ALA A 15 -32.61 13.82 18.11
N GLU A 16 -31.69 14.12 19.03
CA GLU A 16 -30.46 13.34 19.23
C GLU A 16 -30.77 11.91 19.67
N PHE A 17 -31.69 11.73 20.62
CA PHE A 17 -32.09 10.41 21.14
C PHE A 17 -32.68 9.50 20.05
N ASP A 18 -33.42 10.07 19.10
CA ASP A 18 -34.02 9.36 17.98
C ASP A 18 -33.08 9.22 16.77
N GLY A 19 -31.92 9.89 16.78
CA GLY A 19 -30.93 9.84 15.71
C GLY A 19 -31.27 10.71 14.49
N GLU A 20 -32.10 11.74 14.67
CA GLU A 20 -32.61 12.61 13.60
C GLU A 20 -31.73 13.85 13.34
N LEU A 21 -30.69 14.06 14.15
CA LEU A 21 -29.74 15.16 13.96
C LEU A 21 -28.65 14.80 12.95
N ASP A 22 -28.17 15.80 12.22
CA ASP A 22 -26.94 15.62 11.43
C ASP A 22 -25.71 15.39 12.33
N ALA A 23 -24.64 14.87 11.74
CA ALA A 23 -23.43 14.49 12.49
C ALA A 23 -22.81 15.65 13.29
N THR A 24 -22.89 16.88 12.77
CA THR A 24 -22.32 18.06 13.45
C THR A 24 -23.16 18.44 14.66
N GLN A 25 -24.48 18.49 14.47
CA GLN A 25 -25.43 18.81 15.54
C GLN A 25 -25.46 17.73 16.63
N ALA A 26 -25.38 16.45 16.25
CA ALA A 26 -25.32 15.35 17.20
C ALA A 26 -24.12 15.48 18.15
N ILE A 27 -22.93 15.77 17.61
CA ILE A 27 -21.71 15.98 18.41
C ILE A 27 -21.85 17.19 19.34
N GLU A 28 -22.47 18.28 18.87
CA GLU A 28 -22.70 19.47 19.68
C GLU A 28 -23.63 19.19 20.86
N VAL A 29 -24.74 18.50 20.61
CA VAL A 29 -25.72 18.12 21.64
C VAL A 29 -25.13 17.09 22.61
N GLU A 30 -24.37 16.12 22.14
CA GLU A 30 -23.67 15.14 22.99
C GLU A 30 -22.68 15.82 23.94
N ARG A 31 -21.84 16.73 23.41
CA ARG A 31 -20.88 17.49 24.21
C ARG A 31 -21.59 18.36 25.26
N HIS A 32 -22.68 19.00 24.89
CA HIS A 32 -23.47 19.79 25.82
C HIS A 32 -24.11 18.91 26.92
N ARG A 33 -24.71 17.78 26.53
CA ARG A 33 -25.33 16.82 27.46
C ARG A 33 -24.31 16.28 28.46
N ALA A 34 -23.06 16.06 28.07
CA ALA A 34 -22.01 15.64 29.01
C ALA A 34 -21.81 16.62 30.19
N GLN A 35 -22.18 17.89 30.04
CA GLN A 35 -21.94 18.96 31.03
C GLN A 35 -23.23 19.56 31.63
N CYS A 36 -24.41 19.23 31.10
CA CYS A 36 -25.68 19.84 31.50
C CYS A 36 -26.62 18.85 32.18
N ALA A 37 -26.81 18.98 33.50
CA ALA A 37 -27.64 18.09 34.31
C ALA A 37 -29.10 18.00 33.82
N ARG A 38 -29.70 19.11 33.40
CA ARG A 38 -31.07 19.14 32.84
C ARG A 38 -31.17 18.26 31.59
N CYS A 39 -30.21 18.41 30.69
CA CYS A 39 -30.21 17.76 29.40
C CYS A 39 -29.78 16.26 29.54
N GLN A 40 -29.03 15.89 30.59
CA GLN A 40 -28.85 14.49 31.02
C GLN A 40 -30.14 13.87 31.57
N GLN A 41 -30.86 14.60 32.44
CA GLN A 41 -32.11 14.13 33.04
C GLN A 41 -33.15 13.83 31.96
N SER A 42 -33.36 14.74 31.00
CA SER A 42 -34.30 14.52 29.90
C SER A 42 -33.95 13.29 29.07
N TYR A 43 -32.67 13.05 28.78
CA TYR A 43 -32.23 11.84 28.08
C TYR A 43 -32.52 10.57 28.89
N ALA A 44 -32.23 10.59 30.20
CA ALA A 44 -32.46 9.45 31.08
C ALA A 44 -33.96 9.11 31.21
N GLU A 45 -34.82 10.12 31.28
CA GLU A 45 -36.29 9.96 31.29
C GLU A 45 -36.79 9.27 30.01
N MET A 46 -36.33 9.72 28.84
CA MET A 46 -36.66 9.08 27.55
C MET A 46 -36.12 7.65 27.46
N ALA A 47 -34.90 7.41 27.91
CA ALA A 47 -34.30 6.07 27.96
C ALA A 47 -35.11 5.11 28.85
N MET A 48 -35.57 5.57 30.02
CA MET A 48 -36.41 4.79 30.93
C MET A 48 -37.75 4.42 30.29
N VAL A 49 -38.41 5.36 29.61
CA VAL A 49 -39.68 5.09 28.91
C VAL A 49 -39.47 4.05 27.80
N ARG A 50 -38.42 4.19 26.99
CA ARG A 50 -38.08 3.22 25.93
C ARG A 50 -37.85 1.82 26.48
N ASP A 51 -37.18 1.70 27.62
CA ASP A 51 -36.92 0.42 28.28
C ASP A 51 -38.21 -0.24 28.82
N LYS A 52 -39.08 0.55 29.47
CA LYS A 52 -40.41 0.09 29.91
C LYS A 52 -41.26 -0.42 28.74
N LEU A 53 -41.24 0.26 27.61
CA LEU A 53 -41.97 -0.17 26.41
C LEU A 53 -41.39 -1.46 25.80
N ARG A 54 -40.06 -1.62 25.83
CA ARG A 54 -39.37 -2.85 25.38
C ARG A 54 -39.73 -4.05 26.24
N THR A 55 -39.73 -3.88 27.55
CA THR A 55 -40.00 -4.96 28.51
C THR A 55 -41.48 -5.32 28.60
N ALA A 56 -42.39 -4.36 28.39
CA ALA A 56 -43.83 -4.60 28.36
C ALA A 56 -44.32 -5.41 27.14
N SER A 57 -43.43 -5.89 26.26
CA SER A 57 -43.75 -6.72 25.09
C SER A 57 -44.76 -6.11 24.12
N VAL A 58 -44.83 -4.77 24.04
CA VAL A 58 -45.68 -4.01 23.11
C VAL A 58 -45.14 -4.07 21.66
N GLN A 59 -44.14 -4.91 21.41
CA GLN A 59 -43.44 -4.98 20.13
C GLN A 59 -43.95 -6.16 19.31
N TYR A 60 -44.02 -5.95 18.00
CA TYR A 60 -44.27 -7.04 17.06
C TYR A 60 -43.08 -8.01 17.06
N ALA A 61 -43.35 -9.30 17.28
CA ALA A 61 -42.32 -10.32 17.23
C ALA A 61 -41.82 -10.50 15.79
N ALA A 62 -40.54 -10.18 15.54
CA ALA A 62 -39.92 -10.37 14.24
C ALA A 62 -40.07 -11.84 13.76
N PRO A 63 -40.44 -12.10 12.49
CA PRO A 63 -40.54 -13.47 11.97
C PRO A 63 -39.23 -14.23 12.12
N ALA A 64 -39.31 -15.55 12.35
CA ALA A 64 -38.13 -16.39 12.54
C ALA A 64 -37.11 -16.27 11.39
N ALA A 65 -37.62 -16.27 10.14
CA ALA A 65 -36.80 -16.11 8.95
C ALA A 65 -35.96 -14.82 8.94
N LEU A 66 -36.52 -13.70 9.41
CA LEU A 66 -35.80 -12.42 9.50
C LEU A 66 -34.72 -12.49 10.58
N ARG A 67 -35.04 -13.05 11.76
CA ARG A 67 -34.07 -13.22 12.84
C ARG A 67 -32.86 -14.05 12.40
N ASP A 68 -33.11 -15.14 11.69
CA ASP A 68 -32.04 -16.01 11.21
C ASP A 68 -31.21 -15.35 10.10
N ALA A 69 -31.84 -14.56 9.22
CA ALA A 69 -31.14 -13.80 8.21
C ALA A 69 -30.20 -12.74 8.81
N VAL A 70 -30.66 -12.00 9.83
CA VAL A 70 -29.82 -11.03 10.55
C VAL A 70 -28.66 -11.74 11.24
N LYS A 71 -28.92 -12.81 12.00
CA LYS A 71 -27.88 -13.59 12.69
C LYS A 71 -26.79 -14.07 11.74
N ARG A 72 -27.15 -14.55 10.54
CA ARG A 72 -26.17 -14.99 9.54
C ARG A 72 -25.31 -13.84 9.01
N ARG A 73 -25.88 -12.64 8.84
CA ARG A 73 -25.17 -11.47 8.30
C ARG A 73 -24.28 -10.77 9.33
N THR A 74 -24.68 -10.81 10.61
CA THR A 74 -23.94 -10.20 11.71
C THR A 74 -23.09 -11.20 12.48
N ALA A 75 -23.13 -12.48 12.10
CA ALA A 75 -22.24 -13.47 12.68
C ALA A 75 -20.80 -12.99 12.45
N PRO A 76 -19.96 -12.91 13.49
CA PRO A 76 -18.58 -12.52 13.31
C PRO A 76 -17.94 -13.47 12.30
N SER A 77 -17.37 -12.91 11.24
CA SER A 77 -16.55 -13.68 10.32
C SER A 77 -15.28 -14.06 11.07
N ASP A 78 -15.07 -15.35 11.32
CA ASP A 78 -13.80 -15.87 11.82
C ASP A 78 -12.78 -15.74 10.67
N VAL A 79 -12.23 -14.53 10.50
CA VAL A 79 -11.13 -14.28 9.57
C VAL A 79 -9.91 -14.92 10.22
N ARG A 80 -9.73 -16.21 9.97
CA ARG A 80 -8.51 -16.92 10.31
C ARG A 80 -7.39 -16.41 9.42
N VAL A 81 -6.71 -15.37 9.90
CA VAL A 81 -5.41 -14.99 9.37
C VAL A 81 -4.45 -16.13 9.67
N ASP A 82 -4.08 -16.87 8.63
CA ASP A 82 -3.09 -17.93 8.73
C ASP A 82 -1.71 -17.32 8.99
N TYR A 83 -1.37 -17.19 10.26
CA TYR A 83 -0.07 -16.70 10.74
C TYR A 83 1.12 -17.48 10.14
N TRP A 84 0.92 -18.77 9.83
CA TRP A 84 1.96 -19.61 9.23
C TRP A 84 2.20 -19.29 7.74
N ALA A 85 1.20 -18.75 7.02
CA ALA A 85 1.38 -18.30 5.65
C ALA A 85 2.35 -17.11 5.56
N TRP A 86 2.36 -16.23 6.57
CA TRP A 86 3.26 -15.07 6.64
C TRP A 86 4.70 -15.46 7.03
N VAL A 87 4.86 -16.47 7.89
CA VAL A 87 6.17 -16.99 8.33
C VAL A 87 6.85 -17.88 7.27
N ARG A 88 6.10 -18.46 6.32
CA ARG A 88 6.66 -19.41 5.32
C ARG A 88 7.17 -18.75 4.02
N TRP A 89 6.91 -17.45 3.80
CA TRP A 89 7.36 -16.70 2.62
C TRP A 89 8.81 -16.16 2.61
N PRO A 90 9.51 -15.89 3.74
CA PRO A 90 10.85 -15.31 3.68
C PRO A 90 11.96 -16.33 3.35
N ALA A 91 11.74 -17.64 3.54
CA ALA A 91 12.77 -18.66 3.25
C ALA A 91 13.08 -18.79 1.73
N LEU A 92 12.09 -18.53 0.86
CA LEU A 92 12.27 -18.55 -0.60
C LEU A 92 12.86 -17.24 -1.16
N ASN A 93 12.64 -16.10 -0.48
CA ASN A 93 13.09 -14.80 -0.96
C ASN A 93 14.55 -14.48 -0.57
N PHE A 94 15.08 -15.11 0.48
CA PHE A 94 16.46 -14.88 0.92
C PHE A 94 17.50 -15.37 -0.10
N GLY A 95 17.24 -16.49 -0.77
CA GLY A 95 18.15 -17.05 -1.78
C GLY A 95 18.31 -16.15 -3.01
N LEU A 96 17.23 -15.54 -3.48
CA LEU A 96 17.27 -14.64 -4.64
C LEU A 96 18.05 -13.35 -4.32
N GLY A 97 17.85 -12.78 -3.13
CA GLY A 97 18.57 -11.59 -2.68
C GLY A 97 20.08 -11.84 -2.53
N ALA A 98 20.46 -12.98 -1.95
CA ALA A 98 21.87 -13.34 -1.78
C ALA A 98 22.59 -13.55 -3.12
N ALA A 99 21.95 -14.21 -4.09
CA ALA A 99 22.53 -14.40 -5.42
C ALA A 99 22.74 -13.07 -6.16
N LEU A 100 21.76 -12.17 -6.12
CA LEU A 100 21.87 -10.83 -6.72
C LEU A 100 23.01 -10.02 -6.10
N ALA A 101 23.10 -10.00 -4.78
CA ALA A 101 24.16 -9.30 -4.06
C ALA A 101 25.56 -9.86 -4.41
N ALA A 102 25.70 -11.19 -4.48
CA ALA A 102 26.95 -11.83 -4.87
C ALA A 102 27.36 -11.48 -6.31
N THR A 103 26.38 -11.41 -7.23
CA THR A 103 26.62 -11.05 -8.63
C THR A 103 27.12 -9.60 -8.74
N VAL A 104 26.47 -8.66 -8.06
CA VAL A 104 26.90 -7.26 -8.04
C VAL A 104 28.29 -7.12 -7.42
N MET A 105 28.54 -7.79 -6.29
CA MET A 105 29.84 -7.77 -5.62
C MET A 105 30.97 -8.27 -6.54
N PHE A 106 30.71 -9.36 -7.29
CA PHE A 106 31.67 -9.90 -8.25
C PHE A 106 32.06 -8.87 -9.32
N PHE A 107 31.09 -8.16 -9.90
CA PHE A 107 31.38 -7.12 -10.91
C PHE A 107 32.04 -5.85 -10.34
N VAL A 108 31.82 -5.53 -9.06
CA VAL A 108 32.46 -4.39 -8.40
C VAL A 108 33.91 -4.69 -8.05
N VAL A 109 34.21 -5.91 -7.60
CA VAL A 109 35.54 -6.30 -7.10
C VAL A 109 36.41 -6.90 -8.21
N SER A 110 35.82 -7.43 -9.29
CA SER A 110 36.61 -7.99 -10.39
C SER A 110 37.45 -6.89 -11.04
N PRO A 111 38.78 -7.08 -11.14
CA PRO A 111 39.63 -6.14 -11.86
C PRO A 111 39.16 -6.05 -13.31
N ARG A 112 39.03 -4.82 -13.81
CA ARG A 112 38.75 -4.56 -15.22
C ARG A 112 40.04 -4.79 -16.00
N ASP A 113 39.99 -5.66 -16.99
CA ASP A 113 41.11 -5.88 -17.90
C ASP A 113 41.12 -4.75 -18.95
N ASP A 114 41.88 -3.71 -18.67
CA ASP A 114 42.05 -2.56 -19.55
C ASP A 114 42.89 -2.89 -20.80
N GLY A 115 43.43 -4.11 -20.90
CA GLY A 115 44.23 -4.56 -22.03
C GLY A 115 43.51 -4.47 -23.36
N LEU A 116 42.21 -4.79 -23.40
CA LEU A 116 41.40 -4.68 -24.62
C LEU A 116 41.20 -3.22 -25.03
N VAL A 117 40.92 -2.33 -24.07
CA VAL A 117 40.75 -0.89 -24.33
C VAL A 117 42.05 -0.29 -24.84
N ALA A 118 43.17 -0.63 -24.20
CA ALA A 118 44.50 -0.23 -24.64
C ALA A 118 44.82 -0.74 -26.05
N GLN A 119 44.44 -1.98 -26.38
CA GLN A 119 44.61 -2.55 -27.73
C GLN A 119 43.76 -1.84 -28.79
N VAL A 120 42.49 -1.51 -28.47
CA VAL A 120 41.61 -0.76 -29.39
C VAL A 120 42.13 0.66 -29.62
N LEU A 121 42.60 1.33 -28.57
CA LEU A 121 43.21 2.65 -28.71
C LEU A 121 44.51 2.57 -29.52
N ALA A 122 45.34 1.56 -29.28
CA ALA A 122 46.58 1.35 -30.02
C ALA A 122 46.33 1.04 -31.50
N SER A 123 45.34 0.21 -31.82
CA SER A 123 44.97 -0.08 -33.22
C SER A 123 44.38 1.15 -33.90
N HIS A 124 43.59 1.95 -33.19
CA HIS A 124 43.03 3.20 -33.71
C HIS A 124 44.11 4.25 -34.01
N VAL A 125 45.06 4.47 -33.09
CA VAL A 125 46.19 5.39 -33.31
C VAL A 125 47.07 4.93 -34.46
N ARG A 126 47.29 3.61 -34.59
CA ARG A 126 48.03 3.03 -35.72
C ARG A 126 47.31 3.26 -37.05
N ALA A 127 46.00 3.11 -37.08
CA ALA A 127 45.20 3.35 -38.29
C ALA A 127 45.23 4.82 -38.76
N LEU A 128 45.44 5.80 -37.86
CA LEU A 128 45.58 7.21 -38.21
C LEU A 128 46.95 7.57 -38.81
N GLN A 129 47.93 6.66 -38.77
CA GLN A 129 49.24 6.88 -39.38
C GLN A 129 49.13 6.72 -40.91
N PRO A 130 49.75 7.61 -41.72
CA PRO A 130 49.69 7.52 -43.17
C PRO A 130 50.19 6.16 -43.68
N GLY A 131 49.37 5.46 -44.45
CA GLY A 131 49.71 4.15 -45.03
C GLY A 131 49.33 2.92 -44.19
N HIS A 132 48.64 3.09 -43.05
CA HIS A 132 48.23 2.01 -42.14
C HIS A 132 46.70 1.89 -41.95
N LEU A 133 45.91 2.40 -42.91
CA LEU A 133 44.45 2.37 -42.85
C LEU A 133 43.90 0.93 -42.96
N GLU A 134 44.63 0.05 -43.68
CA GLU A 134 44.34 -1.38 -43.83
C GLU A 134 45.61 -2.24 -43.63
N ASP A 135 45.86 -2.72 -42.41
CA ASP A 135 46.96 -3.66 -42.14
C ASP A 135 46.48 -5.12 -42.35
N VAL A 136 47.24 -5.89 -43.14
CA VAL A 136 46.99 -7.33 -43.37
C VAL A 136 47.75 -8.13 -42.32
N VAL A 137 47.08 -9.02 -41.60
CA VAL A 137 47.66 -9.86 -40.52
C VAL A 137 48.71 -10.88 -41.04
N SER A 138 48.90 -10.97 -42.35
CA SER A 138 49.84 -11.90 -42.98
C SER A 138 51.23 -11.27 -43.18
N THR A 139 52.26 -11.98 -42.78
CA THR A 139 53.68 -11.61 -42.99
C THR A 139 54.07 -11.54 -44.47
N ASP A 140 53.28 -12.14 -45.36
CA ASP A 140 53.52 -12.15 -46.81
C ASP A 140 52.66 -11.09 -47.54
N GLN A 141 52.81 -9.83 -47.15
CA GLN A 141 52.09 -8.70 -47.73
C GLN A 141 52.33 -8.51 -49.24
N HIS A 142 53.46 -9.01 -49.75
CA HIS A 142 53.88 -8.87 -51.15
C HIS A 142 53.15 -9.83 -52.09
N THR A 143 52.47 -10.84 -51.56
CA THR A 143 51.65 -11.78 -52.35
C THR A 143 50.18 -11.34 -52.43
N VAL A 144 49.66 -10.66 -51.40
CA VAL A 144 48.22 -10.35 -51.31
C VAL A 144 47.83 -9.08 -52.07
N LYS A 145 48.72 -8.08 -52.12
CA LYS A 145 48.44 -6.79 -52.79
C LYS A 145 48.20 -6.94 -54.31
N PRO A 146 49.04 -7.67 -55.07
CA PRO A 146 48.80 -7.88 -56.51
C PRO A 146 47.54 -8.71 -56.81
N TRP A 147 47.14 -9.59 -55.89
CA TRP A 147 45.95 -10.43 -56.05
C TRP A 147 44.65 -9.65 -55.84
N PHE A 148 44.66 -8.69 -54.92
CA PHE A 148 43.49 -7.85 -54.63
C PHE A 148 43.28 -6.78 -55.72
N ASP A 149 44.34 -6.12 -56.20
CA ASP A 149 44.27 -5.12 -57.27
C ASP A 149 43.63 -5.67 -58.56
N GLY A 150 43.68 -6.98 -58.81
CA GLY A 150 43.05 -7.62 -59.96
C GLY A 150 41.57 -8.02 -59.79
N ARG A 151 40.94 -7.78 -58.62
CA ARG A 151 39.59 -8.28 -58.29
C ARG A 151 38.60 -7.23 -57.81
N ILE A 152 39.02 -6.00 -57.50
CA ILE A 152 38.15 -4.94 -56.94
C ILE A 152 37.86 -3.77 -57.90
N ASP A 153 38.08 -3.95 -59.20
CA ASP A 153 37.45 -3.09 -60.22
C ASP A 153 35.94 -3.39 -60.33
#